data_AF-A0A7V5ZHB7-F1
#
_entry.id   AF-A0A7V5ZHB7-F1
#
_cell.length_a   1.000
_cell.length_b   1.000
_cell.length_c   1.000
_cell.angle_alpha   90.00
_cell.angle_beta   90.00
_cell.angle_gamma   90.00
#
_symmetry.space_group_name_H-M   'P 1'
#
loop_
_entity.id
_entity.type
_entity.pdbx_description
1 polymer ?
#
loop_
_entity_poly.entity_id
_entity_poly.type
_entity_poly.pdbx_seq_one_letter_code
_entity_poly.pdbx_strand_id
1 'polypeptide(L)'
;MKREKGSALVLALFMIVILTVMGLGLVLRTKVSMSVAAAERPMTKNFYAADSGIHASYARLTVNDPCPFTFHLKDVRGQAGGSDVGFPIVVTTQEAQFLGGQVEVGSNVSGGMGGGGNKMVNETFRLNADAFEEATRTARGVEAEVYFDPKPQTILPPCS
;
A
#
# COMPACT_ATOMS: atom_id res chain seq x y z
N MET A 1 5.04 23.95 68.65
CA MET A 1 5.73 23.28 67.52
C MET A 1 5.16 21.92 67.07
N LYS A 2 4.17 21.29 67.74
CA LYS A 2 3.56 20.01 67.28
C LYS A 2 2.56 20.14 66.11
N ARG A 3 1.99 21.34 65.88
CA ARG A 3 0.91 21.57 64.91
C ARG A 3 1.40 21.76 63.46
N GLU A 4 2.59 22.33 63.26
CA GLU A 4 3.20 22.54 61.92
C GLU A 4 3.70 21.24 61.27
N LYS A 5 4.08 20.25 62.09
CA LYS A 5 4.52 18.93 61.57
C LYS A 5 3.37 18.14 60.93
N GLY A 6 2.13 18.38 61.38
CA GLY A 6 0.95 17.75 60.80
C GLY A 6 0.56 18.32 59.45
N SER A 7 0.64 19.65 59.27
CA SER A 7 0.31 20.28 57.98
C SER A 7 1.33 19.95 56.89
N ALA A 8 2.62 19.84 57.24
CA ALA A 8 3.66 19.43 56.29
C ALA A 8 3.40 18.04 55.68
N LEU A 9 2.91 17.09 56.49
CA LEU A 9 2.62 15.73 56.03
C LEU A 9 1.41 15.70 55.10
N VAL A 10 0.35 16.46 55.41
CA VAL A 10 -0.83 16.59 54.55
C VAL A 10 -0.45 17.22 53.20
N LEU A 11 0.40 18.25 53.21
CA LEU A 11 0.85 18.93 52.00
C LEU A 11 1.72 18.01 51.13
N ALA A 12 2.63 17.24 51.75
CA ALA A 12 3.42 16.24 51.05
C ALA A 12 2.55 15.16 50.39
N LEU A 13 1.52 14.68 51.10
CA LEU A 13 0.59 13.68 50.57
C LEU A 13 -0.21 14.23 49.39
N PHE A 14 -0.67 15.48 49.47
CA PHE A 14 -1.32 16.17 48.34
C PHE A 14 -0.41 16.29 47.12
N MET A 15 0.86 16.67 47.33
CA MET A 15 1.85 16.77 46.25
C MET A 15 2.09 15.42 45.57
N ILE A 16 2.23 14.34 46.33
CA ILE A 16 2.38 12.99 45.78
C ILE A 16 1.16 12.60 44.95
N VAL A 17 -0.05 12.87 45.42
CA VAL A 17 -1.28 12.58 44.67
C VAL A 17 -1.31 13.35 43.35
N ILE A 18 -1.00 14.64 43.36
CA ILE A 18 -0.96 15.48 42.14
C ILE A 18 0.07 14.94 41.15
N LEU A 19 1.29 14.66 41.61
CA LEU A 19 2.35 14.10 40.78
C LEU A 19 1.98 12.73 40.21
N THR A 20 1.28 11.90 40.98
CA THR A 20 0.83 10.58 40.53
C THR A 20 -0.23 10.71 39.43
N VAL A 21 -1.20 11.61 39.59
CA VAL A 21 -2.24 11.86 38.57
C VAL A 21 -1.60 12.42 37.29
N MET A 22 -0.66 13.36 37.41
CA MET A 22 0.09 13.88 36.26
C MET A 22 0.92 12.78 35.57
N GLY A 23 1.65 11.97 36.33
CA GLY A 23 2.44 10.85 35.82
C GLY A 23 1.57 9.83 35.09
N LEU A 24 0.41 9.48 35.64
CA LEU A 24 -0.54 8.57 35.01
C LEU A 24 -1.09 9.14 33.70
N GLY A 25 -1.40 10.45 33.68
CA GLY A 25 -1.82 11.16 32.47
C GLY A 25 -0.77 11.12 31.37
N LEU A 26 0.51 11.29 31.72
CA LEU A 26 1.63 11.16 30.77
C LEU A 26 1.75 9.74 30.21
N VAL A 27 1.75 8.73 31.08
CA VAL A 27 1.87 7.32 30.67
C VAL A 27 0.73 6.92 29.74
N LEU A 28 -0.51 7.35 30.01
CA LEU A 28 -1.65 7.07 29.15
C LEU A 28 -1.47 7.70 27.76
N ARG A 29 -1.01 8.96 27.69
CA ARG A 29 -0.71 9.62 26.40
C ARG A 29 0.36 8.87 25.62
N THR A 30 1.46 8.46 26.28
CA THR A 30 2.54 7.68 25.65
C THR A 30 2.04 6.32 25.16
N LYS A 31 1.19 5.63 25.93
CA LYS A 31 0.60 4.36 25.51
C LYS A 31 -0.24 4.51 24.25
N VAL A 32 -1.09 5.53 24.19
CA VAL A 32 -1.92 5.81 23.01
C VAL A 32 -1.04 6.14 21.81
N SER A 33 -0.08 7.05 21.94
CA SER A 33 0.81 7.41 20.82
C SER A 33 1.64 6.22 20.33
N MET A 34 2.11 5.36 21.23
CA MET A 34 2.84 4.15 20.87
C MET A 34 1.95 3.13 20.15
N SER A 35 0.69 2.99 20.56
CA SER A 35 -0.27 2.11 19.89
C SER A 35 -0.59 2.58 18.46
N VAL A 36 -0.74 3.88 18.25
CA VAL A 36 -0.94 4.47 16.92
C VAL A 36 0.30 4.25 16.05
N ALA A 37 1.49 4.58 16.55
CA ALA A 37 2.73 4.38 15.81
C ALA A 37 3.00 2.91 15.45
N ALA A 38 2.56 1.97 16.31
CA ALA A 38 2.66 0.54 16.03
C ALA A 38 1.74 0.10 14.88
N ALA A 39 0.57 0.73 14.72
CA ALA A 39 -0.39 0.45 13.66
C ALA A 39 -0.02 1.11 12.31
N GLU A 40 0.62 2.28 12.34
CA GLU A 40 1.01 3.01 11.12
C GLU A 40 2.04 2.25 10.28
N ARG A 41 3.05 1.64 10.91
CA ARG A 41 4.12 0.92 10.20
C ARG A 41 3.63 -0.19 9.26
N PRO A 42 2.85 -1.19 9.71
CA PRO A 42 2.34 -2.24 8.83
C PRO A 42 1.34 -1.70 7.80
N MET A 43 0.60 -0.64 8.16
CA MET A 43 -0.31 0.03 7.23
C MET A 43 0.43 0.66 6.04
N THR A 44 1.51 1.40 6.30
CA THR A 44 2.36 1.98 5.26
C THR A 44 3.07 0.90 4.44
N LYS A 45 3.54 -0.16 5.10
CA LYS A 45 4.20 -1.29 4.42
C LYS A 45 3.26 -1.98 3.43
N ASN A 46 2.03 -2.28 3.85
CA ASN A 46 1.03 -2.89 2.98
C ASN A 46 0.61 -1.96 1.85
N PHE A 47 0.56 -0.64 2.09
CA PHE A 47 0.31 0.32 1.02
C PHE A 47 1.39 0.27 -0.07
N TYR A 48 2.67 0.33 0.30
CA TYR A 48 3.76 0.22 -0.68
C TYR A 48 3.84 -1.16 -1.35
N ALA A 49 3.49 -2.22 -0.62
CA ALA A 49 3.37 -3.55 -1.20
C ALA A 49 2.27 -3.61 -2.28
N ALA A 50 1.08 -3.06 -2.00
CA ALA A 50 0.00 -2.99 -2.98
C ALA A 50 0.38 -2.13 -4.19
N ASP A 51 1.00 -0.97 -3.97
CA ASP A 51 1.51 -0.10 -5.05
C ASP A 51 2.57 -0.78 -5.93
N SER A 52 3.43 -1.62 -5.34
CA SER A 52 4.34 -2.46 -6.12
C SER A 52 3.59 -3.49 -6.98
N GLY A 53 2.44 -3.98 -6.51
CA GLY A 53 1.55 -4.84 -7.28
C GLY A 53 0.95 -4.15 -8.51
N ILE A 54 0.61 -2.86 -8.39
CA ILE A 54 0.18 -2.03 -9.52
C ILE A 54 1.29 -1.87 -10.56
N HIS A 55 2.51 -1.58 -10.12
CA HIS A 55 3.64 -1.47 -11.06
C HIS A 55 3.97 -2.80 -11.73
N ALA A 56 3.87 -3.91 -10.99
CA ALA A 56 4.09 -5.24 -11.54
C ALA A 56 2.99 -5.62 -12.56
N SER A 57 1.72 -5.30 -12.29
CA SER A 57 0.63 -5.55 -13.25
C SER A 57 0.73 -4.63 -14.47
N TYR A 58 1.15 -3.38 -14.31
CA TYR A 58 1.48 -2.49 -15.42
C TYR A 58 2.61 -3.05 -16.31
N ALA A 59 3.68 -3.58 -15.71
CA ALA A 59 4.76 -4.21 -16.45
C ALA A 59 4.28 -5.44 -17.23
N ARG A 60 3.36 -6.23 -16.68
CA ARG A 60 2.76 -7.38 -17.38
C ARG A 60 1.81 -6.98 -18.50
N LEU A 61 1.05 -5.90 -18.32
CA LEU A 61 0.23 -5.33 -19.39
C LEU A 61 1.07 -4.90 -20.60
N THR A 62 2.30 -4.44 -20.38
CA THR A 62 3.24 -4.12 -21.47
C THR A 62 3.60 -5.34 -22.32
N VAL A 63 3.59 -6.54 -21.75
CA VAL A 63 3.82 -7.81 -22.45
C VAL A 63 2.52 -8.56 -22.80
N ASN A 64 1.37 -7.88 -22.74
CA ASN A 64 0.03 -8.43 -23.02
C ASN A 64 -0.38 -9.60 -22.11
N ASP A 65 0.06 -9.61 -20.86
CA ASP A 65 -0.39 -10.54 -19.81
C ASP A 65 -1.26 -9.78 -18.79
N PRO A 66 -2.60 -9.74 -18.97
CA PRO A 66 -3.50 -9.01 -18.06
C PRO A 66 -3.88 -9.81 -16.81
N CYS A 67 -3.33 -11.00 -16.63
CA CYS A 67 -3.89 -11.97 -15.71
C CYS A 67 -3.55 -11.73 -14.25
N PRO A 68 -4.45 -12.11 -13.33
CA PRO A 68 -4.21 -11.98 -11.91
C PRO A 68 -3.02 -12.85 -11.51
N PHE A 69 -2.18 -12.32 -10.63
CA PHE A 69 -1.07 -13.07 -10.07
C PHE A 69 -0.85 -12.68 -8.62
N THR A 70 -0.22 -13.59 -7.89
CA THR A 70 0.15 -13.38 -6.50
C THR A 70 1.65 -13.53 -6.37
N PHE A 71 2.27 -12.64 -5.59
CA PHE A 71 3.67 -12.73 -5.24
C PHE A 71 3.89 -12.36 -3.77
N HIS A 72 4.99 -12.85 -3.22
CA HIS A 72 5.34 -12.63 -1.83
C HIS A 72 6.48 -11.62 -1.75
N LEU A 73 6.25 -10.49 -1.10
CA LEU A 73 7.32 -9.56 -0.75
C LEU A 73 8.00 -10.02 0.54
N LYS A 74 9.31 -10.20 0.45
CA LYS A 74 10.17 -10.47 1.60
C LYS A 74 10.39 -9.18 2.38
N ASP A 75 10.11 -9.21 3.68
CA ASP A 75 10.38 -8.10 4.58
C ASP A 75 11.82 -8.22 5.11
N VAL A 76 12.74 -7.52 4.45
CA VAL A 76 14.18 -7.53 4.81
C VAL A 76 14.44 -6.53 5.94
N ARG A 77 13.91 -6.81 7.14
CA ARG A 77 14.27 -6.06 8.35
C ARG A 77 15.49 -6.69 9.01
N GLY A 78 16.65 -6.10 8.76
CA GLY A 78 17.85 -6.30 9.58
C GLY A 78 18.79 -7.41 9.12
N GLN A 79 20.09 -7.10 9.22
CA GLN A 79 21.27 -7.87 8.84
C GLN A 79 21.49 -8.06 7.33
N ALA A 80 22.64 -7.54 6.86
CA ALA A 80 23.26 -7.94 5.61
C ALA A 80 23.51 -9.46 5.65
N GLY A 81 22.54 -10.26 5.22
CA GLY A 81 22.63 -11.71 5.35
C GLY A 81 21.31 -12.45 5.28
N GLY A 82 20.46 -12.18 4.29
CA GLY A 82 19.56 -13.15 3.64
C GLY A 82 18.57 -13.99 4.46
N SER A 83 18.48 -13.85 5.78
CA SER A 83 17.53 -14.59 6.61
C SER A 83 16.17 -13.90 6.54
N ASP A 84 15.15 -14.61 6.06
CA ASP A 84 13.74 -14.21 6.07
C ASP A 84 13.24 -14.07 7.52
N VAL A 85 13.61 -12.99 8.21
CA VAL A 85 13.18 -12.69 9.59
C VAL A 85 11.80 -12.00 9.61
N GLY A 86 11.34 -11.52 8.46
CA GLY A 86 10.05 -10.86 8.32
C GLY A 86 8.95 -11.76 7.76
N PHE A 87 7.71 -11.51 8.18
CA PHE A 87 6.56 -12.20 7.62
C PHE A 87 6.33 -11.72 6.18
N PRO A 88 6.10 -12.65 5.23
CA PRO A 88 5.89 -12.27 3.84
C PRO A 88 4.59 -11.46 3.72
N ILE A 89 4.64 -10.38 2.95
CA ILE A 89 3.42 -9.72 2.50
C ILE A 89 2.98 -10.42 1.23
N VAL A 90 1.76 -10.93 1.25
CA VAL A 90 1.11 -11.50 0.07
C VAL A 90 0.49 -10.36 -0.71
N VAL A 91 0.95 -10.13 -1.93
CA VAL A 91 0.34 -9.17 -2.85
C VAL A 91 -0.36 -9.95 -3.93
N THR A 92 -1.66 -9.68 -4.09
CA THR A 92 -2.52 -10.28 -5.10
C THR A 92 -3.01 -9.18 -6.03
N THR A 93 -2.74 -9.32 -7.32
CA THR A 93 -3.29 -8.42 -8.32
C THR A 93 -4.53 -9.04 -8.93
N GLN A 94 -5.50 -8.21 -9.26
CA GLN A 94 -6.70 -8.62 -9.98
C GLN A 94 -6.46 -8.54 -11.49
N GLU A 95 -7.36 -9.12 -12.27
CA GLU A 95 -7.35 -8.99 -13.73
C GLU A 95 -7.45 -7.51 -14.12
N ALA A 96 -6.63 -7.11 -15.10
CA ALA A 96 -6.69 -5.75 -15.61
C ALA A 96 -8.00 -5.51 -16.36
N GLN A 97 -8.78 -4.53 -15.91
CA GLN A 97 -10.04 -4.20 -16.55
C GLN A 97 -9.83 -3.14 -17.64
N PHE A 98 -10.20 -3.48 -18.88
CA PHE A 98 -10.21 -2.51 -19.97
C PHE A 98 -11.35 -1.50 -19.78
N LEU A 99 -11.01 -0.21 -19.65
CA LEU A 99 -11.99 0.87 -19.45
C LEU A 99 -12.39 1.53 -20.78
N GLY A 100 -11.58 1.39 -21.82
CA GLY A 100 -11.86 1.92 -23.14
C GLY A 100 -10.59 2.33 -23.88
N GLY A 101 -10.75 2.61 -25.17
CA GLY A 101 -9.66 3.17 -25.97
C GLY A 101 -10.13 4.22 -26.95
N GLN A 102 -9.33 5.27 -27.10
CA GLN A 102 -9.56 6.35 -28.06
C GLN A 102 -8.67 6.10 -29.28
N VAL A 103 -9.26 6.09 -30.48
CA VAL A 103 -8.49 6.02 -31.73
C VAL A 103 -7.84 7.38 -31.95
N GLU A 104 -6.52 7.42 -32.06
CA GLU A 104 -5.83 8.66 -32.35
C GLU A 104 -6.07 9.05 -33.82
N VAL A 105 -6.68 10.21 -34.04
CA VAL A 105 -7.07 10.68 -35.38
C VAL A 105 -5.81 10.97 -36.20
N GLY A 106 -5.61 10.22 -37.29
CA GLY A 106 -4.43 10.32 -38.17
C GLY A 106 -3.39 9.21 -37.99
N SER A 107 -3.57 8.31 -37.01
CA SER A 107 -2.64 7.23 -36.68
C SER A 107 -2.82 5.96 -37.55
N ASN A 108 -2.80 6.11 -38.86
CA ASN A 108 -2.59 4.94 -39.73
C ASN A 108 -1.08 4.68 -39.78
N VAL A 109 -0.62 3.57 -39.19
CA VAL A 109 0.78 3.11 -39.31
C VAL A 109 1.14 2.74 -40.77
N SER A 110 0.16 2.68 -41.66
CA SER A 110 0.35 2.46 -43.10
C SER A 110 0.12 3.74 -43.89
N GLY A 111 1.21 4.43 -44.23
CA GLY A 111 1.24 5.40 -45.31
C GLY A 111 1.04 4.67 -46.65
N GLY A 112 -0.21 4.45 -47.06
CA GLY A 112 -0.52 3.89 -48.38
C GLY A 112 -1.63 2.86 -48.35
N MET A 113 -2.68 3.15 -49.14
CA MET A 113 -3.70 2.27 -49.72
C MET A 113 -3.82 0.83 -49.16
N GLY A 114 -4.84 0.58 -48.34
CA GLY A 114 -5.30 -0.76 -48.00
C GLY A 114 -6.05 -0.79 -46.67
N GLY A 115 -7.35 -1.11 -46.70
CA GLY A 115 -8.28 -1.03 -45.56
C GLY A 115 -8.08 -2.09 -44.46
N GLY A 116 -6.84 -2.31 -44.01
CA GLY A 116 -6.48 -3.31 -43.00
C GLY A 116 -5.33 -2.91 -42.07
N GLY A 117 -4.99 -1.62 -41.98
CA GLY A 117 -3.94 -1.14 -41.07
C GLY A 117 -4.35 -1.21 -39.61
N ASN A 118 -3.47 -1.70 -38.75
CA ASN A 118 -3.66 -1.66 -37.29
C ASN A 118 -3.82 -0.20 -36.85
N LYS A 119 -5.00 0.13 -36.33
CA LYS A 119 -5.30 1.44 -35.77
C LYS A 119 -4.51 1.60 -34.46
N MET A 120 -3.81 2.72 -34.30
CA MET A 120 -3.24 3.05 -33.00
C MET A 120 -4.36 3.52 -32.10
N VAL A 121 -4.46 2.89 -30.94
CA VAL A 121 -5.45 3.21 -29.93
C VAL A 121 -4.72 3.53 -28.63
N ASN A 122 -5.17 4.58 -27.98
CA ASN A 122 -4.81 4.86 -26.61
C ASN A 122 -5.72 4.03 -25.73
N GLU A 123 -5.17 3.06 -25.02
CA GLU A 123 -5.93 2.13 -24.19
C GLU A 123 -5.80 2.52 -22.71
N THR A 124 -6.94 2.59 -22.03
CA THR A 124 -6.99 2.83 -20.58
C THR A 124 -7.36 1.54 -19.87
N PHE A 125 -6.56 1.17 -18.88
CA PHE A 125 -6.79 0.01 -18.02
C PHE A 125 -6.94 0.43 -16.57
N ARG A 126 -7.78 -0.29 -15.84
CA ARG A 126 -7.86 -0.25 -14.40
C ARG A 126 -7.13 -1.45 -13.82
N LEU A 127 -6.25 -1.15 -12.88
CA LEU A 127 -5.44 -2.11 -12.15
C LEU A 127 -5.84 -2.08 -10.69
N ASN A 128 -5.95 -3.25 -10.08
CA ASN A 128 -6.21 -3.39 -8.66
C ASN A 128 -5.21 -4.37 -8.05
N ALA A 129 -4.64 -3.99 -6.91
CA ALA A 129 -3.70 -4.80 -6.16
C ALA A 129 -4.01 -4.74 -4.66
N ASP A 130 -4.09 -5.90 -4.04
CA ASP A 130 -4.34 -6.09 -2.62
C ASP A 130 -3.09 -6.65 -1.93
N ALA A 131 -2.67 -6.04 -0.83
CA ALA A 131 -1.57 -6.48 0.00
C ALA A 131 -2.08 -6.92 1.38
N PHE A 132 -1.68 -8.12 1.80
CA PHE A 132 -2.04 -8.71 3.07
C PHE A 132 -0.81 -9.17 3.85
N GLU A 133 -0.76 -8.80 5.13
CA GLU A 133 0.29 -9.23 6.07
C GLU A 133 -0.35 -10.05 7.20
N GLU A 134 0.02 -11.33 7.30
CA GLU A 134 -0.60 -12.26 8.24
C GLU A 134 -0.29 -11.93 9.72
N ALA A 135 0.94 -11.48 10.00
CA ALA A 135 1.40 -11.22 11.36
C ALA A 135 0.65 -10.10 12.07
N THR A 136 0.29 -9.07 11.33
CA THR A 136 -0.43 -7.90 11.83
C THR A 136 -1.91 -7.94 11.47
N ARG A 137 -2.33 -8.91 10.64
CA ARG A 137 -3.68 -9.04 10.06
C ARG A 137 -4.15 -7.75 9.40
N THR A 138 -3.23 -7.02 8.77
CA THR A 138 -3.53 -5.79 8.05
C THR A 138 -3.67 -6.07 6.57
N ALA A 139 -4.62 -5.39 5.92
CA ALA A 139 -4.86 -5.46 4.49
C ALA A 139 -4.98 -4.05 3.89
N ARG A 140 -4.42 -3.85 2.69
CA ARG A 140 -4.58 -2.62 1.92
C ARG A 140 -4.73 -2.94 0.44
N GLY A 141 -5.77 -2.40 -0.18
CA GLY A 141 -5.98 -2.41 -1.62
C GLY A 141 -5.60 -1.05 -2.22
N VAL A 142 -5.02 -1.07 -3.41
CA VAL A 142 -4.73 0.10 -4.23
C VAL A 142 -5.36 -0.13 -5.60
N GLU A 143 -6.05 0.89 -6.09
CA GLU A 143 -6.61 0.93 -7.43
C GLU A 143 -5.95 2.05 -8.20
N ALA A 144 -5.54 1.77 -9.44
CA ALA A 144 -4.94 2.73 -10.32
C ALA A 144 -5.49 2.61 -11.73
N GLU A 145 -5.73 3.75 -12.36
CA GLU A 145 -6.03 3.82 -13.79
C GLU A 145 -4.75 4.17 -14.53
N VAL A 146 -4.35 3.33 -15.48
CA VAL A 146 -3.14 3.49 -16.27
C VAL A 146 -3.50 3.74 -17.72
N TYR A 147 -2.78 4.69 -18.30
CA TYR A 147 -2.92 5.09 -19.69
C TYR A 147 -1.72 4.57 -20.48
N PHE A 148 -1.99 3.90 -21.60
CA PHE A 148 -0.95 3.51 -22.54
C PHE A 148 -0.95 4.46 -23.73
N ASP A 149 0.26 4.88 -24.09
CA ASP A 149 0.55 5.59 -25.33
C ASP A 149 0.05 4.79 -26.55
N PRO A 150 -0.16 5.46 -27.70
CA PRO A 150 -0.81 4.84 -28.84
C PRO A 150 -0.06 3.58 -29.26
N LYS A 151 -0.74 2.43 -29.19
CA LYS A 151 -0.21 1.14 -29.62
C LYS A 151 -1.18 0.46 -30.58
N PRO A 152 -0.70 -0.48 -31.42
CA PRO A 152 -1.57 -1.28 -32.25
C PRO A 152 -2.62 -1.97 -31.37
N GLN A 153 -3.90 -1.84 -31.73
CA GLN A 153 -4.97 -2.48 -30.99
C GLN A 153 -4.66 -3.97 -30.80
N THR A 154 -4.48 -4.39 -29.55
CA THR A 154 -4.16 -5.78 -29.22
C THR A 154 -5.32 -6.36 -28.43
N ILE A 155 -5.91 -7.44 -28.94
CA ILE A 155 -6.93 -8.18 -28.20
C ILE A 155 -6.20 -8.91 -27.09
N LEU A 156 -6.46 -8.51 -25.84
CA LEU A 156 -5.88 -9.18 -24.69
C LEU A 156 -6.40 -10.62 -24.61
N PRO A 157 -5.52 -11.60 -24.35
CA PRO A 157 -5.95 -12.98 -24.16
C PRO A 157 -6.80 -13.10 -22.88
N PRO A 158 -7.86 -13.92 -22.89
CA PRO A 158 -8.60 -14.23 -21.67
C PRO A 158 -7.71 -15.00 -20.70
N CYS A 159 -7.88 -14.75 -19.40
CA CYS A 159 -7.18 -15.51 -18.38
C CYS A 159 -7.78 -16.91 -18.25
N SER A 160 -6.93 -17.92 -18.46
CA SER A 160 -7.27 -19.34 -18.41
C SER A 160 -7.24 -19.92 -17.01
#